data_AF-A0A9P0MJJ1-F1
#
_entry.id   AF-A0A9P0MJJ1-F1
#
_cell.length_a   1.000
_cell.length_b   1.000
_cell.length_c   1.000
_cell.angle_alpha   90.00
_cell.angle_beta   90.00
_cell.angle_gamma   90.00
#
_symmetry.space_group_name_H-M   'P 1'
#
loop_
_entity.id
_entity.type
_entity.pdbx_description
1 polymer ?
#
loop_
_entity_poly.entity_id
_entity_poly.type
_entity_poly.pdbx_seq_one_letter_code
_entity_poly.pdbx_strand_id
1 'polypeptide(L)'
;MQTALFYVIKNEKGNLLGKETAILLDALLIGLNMAMATNFVTLGELWSSHVEMEEEDEAIFSRIKVLIENHLPDGWRDWKVIDWKKEDLFGKKIDHKVLNKIRFALPTLELVKAFYPEATSVGEKTYRNIKLRLLNWNLCRALIMSPRQVACQL
;
A
#
# COMPACT_ATOMS: atom_id res chain seq x y z
N MET A 1 -0.05 -22.65 18.51
CA MET A 1 0.40 -23.70 17.57
C MET A 1 -0.03 -23.29 16.18
N GLN A 2 0.90 -22.85 15.33
CA GLN A 2 0.62 -22.60 13.92
C GLN A 2 1.28 -23.73 13.12
N THR A 3 0.44 -24.55 12.50
CA THR A 3 0.81 -25.70 11.69
C THR A 3 1.37 -25.19 10.36
N ALA A 4 2.69 -25.25 10.19
CA ALA A 4 3.32 -24.98 8.90
C ALA A 4 3.01 -26.15 7.96
N LEU A 5 2.20 -25.90 6.92
CA LEU A 5 2.09 -26.79 5.77
C LEU A 5 3.45 -26.80 5.05
N PHE A 6 4.27 -27.82 5.30
CA PHE A 6 5.41 -28.12 4.45
C PHE A 6 4.90 -28.85 3.20
N TYR A 7 4.78 -28.13 2.09
CA TYR A 7 4.58 -28.76 0.78
C TYR A 7 5.85 -29.51 0.39
N VAL A 8 5.84 -30.84 0.50
CA VAL A 8 6.93 -31.71 0.02
C VAL A 8 6.69 -31.95 -1.47
N ILE A 9 7.34 -31.16 -2.32
CA ILE A 9 7.29 -31.35 -3.78
C ILE A 9 8.40 -32.33 -4.18
N LYS A 10 8.02 -33.51 -4.67
CA LYS A 10 8.92 -34.53 -5.23
C LYS A 10 9.00 -34.37 -6.75
N ASN A 11 10.18 -34.56 -7.34
CA ASN A 11 10.29 -34.68 -8.79
C ASN A 11 9.77 -36.06 -9.28
N GLU A 12 9.64 -36.23 -10.60
CA GLU A 12 9.19 -37.49 -11.24
C GLU A 12 10.07 -38.72 -10.92
N LYS A 13 11.23 -38.50 -10.27
CA LYS A 13 12.16 -39.55 -9.81
C LYS A 13 12.14 -39.74 -8.28
N GLY A 14 11.20 -39.12 -7.57
CA GLY A 14 10.99 -39.31 -6.13
C GLY A 14 12.02 -38.63 -5.21
N ASN A 15 12.93 -37.81 -5.76
CA ASN A 15 13.96 -37.14 -4.97
C ASN A 15 13.45 -35.81 -4.37
N LEU A 16 13.85 -35.55 -3.12
CA LEU A 16 13.60 -34.30 -2.43
C LEU A 16 14.38 -33.17 -3.09
N LEU A 17 13.67 -32.17 -3.59
CA LEU A 17 14.28 -30.95 -4.15
C LEU A 17 14.94 -30.16 -3.01
N GLY A 18 16.25 -29.92 -3.15
CA GLY A 18 17.05 -29.18 -2.17
C GLY A 18 16.54 -27.75 -1.97
N LYS A 19 16.74 -27.21 -0.75
CA LYS A 19 16.23 -25.90 -0.30
C LYS A 19 16.44 -24.75 -1.28
N GLU A 20 17.50 -24.78 -2.08
CA GLU A 20 17.82 -23.76 -3.08
C GLU A 20 16.80 -23.69 -4.23
N THR A 21 16.24 -24.82 -4.65
CA THR A 21 15.23 -24.87 -5.71
C THR A 21 13.86 -24.38 -5.24
N ALA A 22 13.52 -24.59 -3.97
CA ALA A 22 12.30 -24.04 -3.35
C ALA A 22 12.36 -22.51 -3.29
N ILE A 23 13.52 -21.93 -2.97
CA ILE A 23 13.72 -20.47 -2.95
C ILE A 23 13.60 -19.88 -4.35
N LEU A 24 14.15 -20.54 -5.37
CA LEU A 24 14.04 -20.10 -6.76
C LEU A 24 12.61 -20.22 -7.30
N LEU A 25 11.88 -21.28 -6.92
CA LEU A 25 10.46 -21.41 -7.23
C LEU A 25 9.61 -20.38 -6.50
N ASP A 26 9.86 -20.10 -5.21
CA ASP A 26 9.18 -19.03 -4.49
C ASP A 26 9.48 -17.67 -5.11
N ALA A 27 10.72 -17.38 -5.49
CA ALA A 27 11.09 -16.14 -6.17
C ALA A 27 10.44 -16.02 -7.56
N LEU A 28 10.33 -17.12 -8.32
CA LEU A 28 9.62 -17.17 -9.60
C LEU A 28 8.10 -17.06 -9.42
N LEU A 29 7.52 -17.68 -8.40
CA LEU A 29 6.09 -17.61 -8.08
C LEU A 29 5.70 -16.22 -7.59
N ILE A 30 6.57 -15.58 -6.79
CA ILE A 30 6.46 -14.17 -6.41
C ILE A 30 6.56 -13.29 -7.66
N GLY A 31 7.56 -13.50 -8.53
CA GLY A 31 7.71 -12.76 -9.78
C GLY A 31 6.55 -12.92 -10.77
N LEU A 32 5.96 -14.11 -10.85
CA LEU A 32 4.77 -14.40 -11.68
C LEU A 32 3.48 -13.82 -11.06
N ASN A 33 3.32 -13.86 -9.74
CA ASN A 33 2.19 -13.20 -9.07
C ASN A 33 2.27 -11.67 -9.19
N MET A 34 3.48 -11.08 -9.13
CA MET A 34 3.69 -9.65 -9.38
C MET A 34 3.32 -9.25 -10.82
N ALA A 35 3.45 -10.14 -11.79
CA ALA A 35 3.13 -9.87 -13.19
C ALA A 35 1.64 -10.05 -13.55
N MET A 36 0.89 -10.87 -12.80
CA MET A 36 -0.47 -11.30 -13.17
C MET A 36 -1.62 -10.48 -12.54
N ALA A 37 -1.35 -9.55 -11.62
CA ALA A 37 -2.40 -8.80 -10.92
C ALA A 37 -2.22 -7.27 -11.00
N THR A 38 -1.67 -6.74 -12.09
CA THR A 38 -1.64 -5.29 -12.32
C THR A 38 -3.03 -4.80 -12.76
N ASN A 39 -3.91 -4.55 -11.79
CA ASN A 39 -5.18 -3.89 -12.03
C ASN A 39 -4.91 -2.40 -12.25
N PHE A 40 -4.72 -2.02 -13.52
CA PHE A 40 -4.75 -0.61 -13.90
C PHE A 40 -6.16 -0.08 -13.68
N VAL A 41 -6.26 0.94 -12.84
CA VAL A 41 -7.51 1.61 -12.50
C VAL A 41 -7.29 3.12 -12.58
N THR A 42 -8.38 3.87 -12.56
CA THR A 42 -8.31 5.32 -12.43
C THR A 42 -8.42 5.74 -10.97
N LEU A 43 -7.86 6.90 -10.60
CA LEU A 43 -8.08 7.47 -9.26
C LEU A 43 -9.58 7.69 -8.98
N GLY A 44 -10.39 7.97 -10.00
CA GLY A 44 -11.84 8.11 -9.89
C GLY A 44 -12.56 6.80 -9.52
N GLU A 45 -12.08 5.66 -10.03
CA GLU A 45 -12.58 4.34 -9.64
C GLU A 45 -12.22 4.02 -8.18
N LEU A 46 -10.97 4.29 -7.76
CA LEU A 46 -10.55 4.12 -6.37
C LEU A 46 -11.32 5.04 -5.42
N TRP A 47 -11.61 6.26 -5.86
CA TRP A 47 -12.42 7.22 -5.11
C TRP A 47 -13.85 6.71 -4.85
N SER A 48 -14.43 6.09 -5.87
CA SER A 48 -15.80 5.57 -5.85
C SER A 48 -15.89 4.20 -5.19
N SER A 49 -14.75 3.52 -5.00
CA SER A 49 -14.71 2.23 -4.31
C SER A 49 -15.23 2.38 -2.89
N HIS A 50 -16.25 1.60 -2.55
CA HIS A 50 -16.75 1.50 -1.20
C HIS A 50 -15.86 0.51 -0.45
N VAL A 51 -15.20 0.99 0.60
CA VAL A 51 -14.44 0.17 1.53
C VAL A 51 -15.24 0.17 2.82
N GLU A 52 -15.64 -1.01 3.31
CA GLU A 52 -16.24 -1.13 4.63
C GLU A 52 -15.18 -0.74 5.67
N MET A 53 -15.49 0.26 6.49
CA MET A 53 -14.57 0.89 7.43
C MET A 53 -15.28 1.10 8.76
N GLU A 54 -14.50 1.20 9.84
CA GLU A 54 -15.03 1.67 11.12
C GLU A 54 -15.48 3.14 10.99
N GLU A 55 -16.49 3.56 11.75
CA GLU A 55 -17.03 4.95 11.68
C GLU A 55 -15.95 6.02 11.86
N GLU A 56 -14.96 5.78 12.73
CA GLU A 56 -13.84 6.70 12.92
C GLU A 56 -12.97 6.81 11.65
N ASP A 57 -12.67 5.68 11.01
CA ASP A 57 -11.90 5.61 9.78
C ASP A 57 -12.66 6.28 8.61
N GLU A 58 -13.97 6.11 8.54
CA GLU A 58 -14.81 6.74 7.51
C GLU A 58 -14.80 8.27 7.64
N ALA A 59 -14.91 8.80 8.87
CA ALA A 59 -14.83 10.23 9.12
C ALA A 59 -13.45 10.81 8.74
N ILE A 60 -12.36 10.11 9.07
CA ILE A 60 -11.00 10.51 8.69
C ILE A 60 -10.82 10.45 7.17
N PHE A 61 -11.27 9.36 6.54
CA PHE A 61 -11.15 9.16 5.11
C PHE A 61 -11.95 10.21 4.32
N SER A 62 -13.13 10.58 4.80
CA SER A 62 -13.93 11.68 4.24
C SER A 62 -13.20 13.02 4.29
N ARG A 63 -12.50 13.34 5.39
CA ARG A 63 -11.66 14.54 5.48
C ARG A 63 -10.49 14.51 4.50
N ILE A 64 -9.88 13.33 4.30
CA ILE A 64 -8.81 13.15 3.33
C ILE A 64 -9.33 13.29 1.89
N LYS A 65 -10.53 12.79 1.59
CA LYS A 65 -11.20 12.98 0.30
C LYS A 65 -11.35 14.46 -0.03
N VAL A 66 -11.88 15.27 0.88
CA VAL A 66 -11.97 16.73 0.71
C VAL A 66 -10.59 17.35 0.47
N LEU A 67 -9.57 16.89 1.19
CA LEU A 67 -8.21 17.37 1.03
C LEU A 67 -7.63 17.05 -0.36
N ILE A 68 -7.91 15.86 -0.89
CA ILE A 68 -7.53 15.43 -2.25
C ILE A 68 -8.18 16.35 -3.28
N GLU A 69 -9.49 16.60 -3.17
CA GLU A 69 -10.21 17.49 -4.08
C GLU A 69 -9.68 18.91 -4.07
N ASN A 70 -9.25 19.41 -2.91
CA ASN A 70 -8.73 20.78 -2.78
C ASN A 70 -7.28 20.95 -3.27
N HIS A 71 -6.48 19.88 -3.35
CA HIS A 71 -5.05 19.97 -3.63
C HIS A 71 -4.62 19.32 -4.94
N LEU A 72 -5.42 18.40 -5.49
CA LEU A 72 -5.12 17.81 -6.79
C LEU A 72 -5.64 18.71 -7.93
N PRO A 73 -4.89 18.83 -9.04
CA PRO A 73 -5.29 19.63 -10.18
C PRO A 73 -6.47 18.99 -10.93
N ASP A 74 -7.17 19.77 -11.74
CA ASP A 74 -8.26 19.27 -12.58
C ASP A 74 -7.83 18.07 -13.44
N GLY A 75 -8.73 17.09 -13.58
CA GLY A 75 -8.47 15.84 -14.31
C GLY A 75 -7.74 14.76 -13.51
N TRP A 76 -7.50 14.98 -12.21
CA TRP A 76 -6.85 13.96 -11.36
C TRP A 76 -7.62 12.63 -11.28
N ARG A 77 -8.95 12.66 -11.43
CA ARG A 77 -9.78 11.45 -11.41
C ARG A 77 -9.46 10.50 -12.59
N ASP A 78 -8.96 11.03 -13.69
CA ASP A 78 -8.61 10.26 -14.89
C ASP A 78 -7.17 9.69 -14.85
N TRP A 79 -6.40 10.01 -13.81
CA TRP A 79 -5.04 9.50 -13.66
C TRP A 79 -5.08 7.98 -13.51
N LYS A 80 -4.38 7.32 -14.42
CA LYS A 80 -4.18 5.87 -14.37
C LYS A 80 -3.16 5.55 -13.30
N VAL A 81 -3.56 4.67 -12.39
CA VAL A 81 -2.75 4.18 -11.28
C VAL A 81 -2.88 2.68 -11.20
N ILE A 82 -1.90 2.02 -10.59
CA ILE A 82 -2.00 0.60 -10.30
C ILE A 82 -2.57 0.42 -8.89
N ASP A 83 -3.67 -0.35 -8.75
CA ASP A 83 -4.23 -0.71 -7.44
C ASP A 83 -3.39 -1.79 -6.77
N TRP A 84 -2.26 -1.38 -6.22
CA TRP A 84 -1.41 -2.28 -5.47
C TRP A 84 -1.99 -2.60 -4.10
N LYS A 85 -1.86 -3.87 -3.70
CA LYS A 85 -2.02 -4.23 -2.30
C LYS A 85 -0.80 -3.77 -1.51
N LYS A 86 -1.01 -3.57 -0.21
CA LYS A 86 0.02 -3.14 0.72
C LYS A 86 1.18 -4.13 0.76
N GLU A 87 0.87 -5.42 0.69
CA GLU A 87 1.83 -6.51 0.73
C GLU A 87 2.68 -6.58 -0.54
N ASP A 88 2.14 -6.13 -1.68
CA ASP A 88 2.87 -6.11 -2.95
C ASP A 88 3.87 -4.95 -3.00
N LEU A 89 3.50 -3.78 -2.47
CA LEU A 89 4.39 -2.61 -2.41
C LEU A 89 5.52 -2.75 -1.39
N PHE A 90 5.25 -3.36 -0.23
CA PHE A 90 6.17 -3.33 0.91
C PHE A 90 6.55 -4.71 1.44
N GLY A 91 6.00 -5.79 0.89
CA GLY A 91 6.15 -7.14 1.42
C GLY A 91 5.34 -7.37 2.71
N LYS A 92 5.60 -8.50 3.38
CA LYS A 92 4.91 -8.89 4.63
C LYS A 92 5.19 -7.96 5.82
N LYS A 93 6.25 -7.16 5.77
CA LYS A 93 6.63 -6.23 6.85
C LYS A 93 7.22 -4.96 6.27
N ILE A 94 6.60 -3.82 6.59
CA ILE A 94 7.08 -2.50 6.18
C ILE A 94 8.33 -2.15 6.98
N ASP A 95 9.45 -1.93 6.29
CA ASP A 95 10.67 -1.39 6.90
C ASP A 95 10.46 0.08 7.32
N HIS A 96 10.83 0.41 8.55
CA HIS A 96 10.82 1.77 9.08
C HIS A 96 11.59 2.76 8.19
N LYS A 97 12.69 2.32 7.55
CA LYS A 97 13.47 3.16 6.63
C LYS A 97 12.67 3.56 5.39
N VAL A 98 11.84 2.65 4.88
CA VAL A 98 10.96 2.92 3.74
C VAL A 98 9.82 3.82 4.18
N LEU A 99 9.16 3.50 5.29
CA LEU A 99 8.05 4.30 5.86
C LEU A 99 8.44 5.78 6.07
N ASN A 100 9.67 6.03 6.52
CA ASN A 100 10.17 7.39 6.73
C ASN A 100 10.34 8.16 5.41
N LYS A 101 10.66 7.46 4.32
CA LYS A 101 10.82 8.05 2.97
C LYS A 101 9.50 8.22 2.22
N ILE A 102 8.42 7.60 2.70
CA ILE A 102 7.10 7.75 2.09
C ILE A 102 6.67 9.22 2.12
N ARG A 103 6.38 9.78 0.95
CA ARG A 103 5.71 11.07 0.83
C ARG A 103 4.49 10.91 -0.04
N PHE A 104 3.41 11.54 0.38
CA PHE A 104 2.15 11.59 -0.35
C PHE A 104 2.11 12.85 -1.22
N ALA A 105 1.24 12.85 -2.23
CA ALA A 105 0.91 14.03 -3.04
C ALA A 105 0.21 15.14 -2.24
N LEU A 106 -0.17 14.85 -1.00
CA LEU A 106 -0.96 15.72 -0.13
C LEU A 106 -0.09 16.46 0.90
N PRO A 107 -0.42 17.70 1.29
CA PRO A 107 0.34 18.43 2.31
C PRO A 107 0.35 17.70 3.66
N THR A 108 1.54 17.61 4.26
CA THR A 108 1.75 16.85 5.50
C THR A 108 0.95 17.41 6.67
N LEU A 109 0.88 18.74 6.80
CA LEU A 109 0.17 19.39 7.91
C LEU A 109 -1.35 19.13 7.83
N GLU A 110 -1.92 19.25 6.63
CA GLU A 110 -3.34 19.05 6.42
C GLU A 110 -3.73 17.57 6.58
N LEU A 111 -2.85 16.64 6.15
CA LEU A 111 -3.00 15.22 6.46
C LEU A 111 -3.04 14.96 7.97
N VAL A 112 -2.16 15.60 8.74
CA VAL A 112 -2.15 15.44 10.20
C VAL A 112 -3.43 15.97 10.82
N LYS A 113 -3.91 17.15 10.38
CA LYS A 113 -5.18 17.73 10.84
C LYS A 113 -6.40 16.85 10.51
N ALA A 114 -6.36 16.10 9.41
CA ALA A 114 -7.42 15.16 9.07
C ALA A 114 -7.56 14.02 10.11
N PHE A 115 -6.48 13.67 10.83
CA PHE A 115 -6.52 12.72 11.95
C PHE A 115 -6.74 13.43 13.29
N TYR A 116 -6.09 14.56 13.50
CA TYR A 116 -6.11 15.32 14.75
C TYR A 116 -6.34 16.81 14.46
N PRO A 117 -7.61 17.27 14.40
CA PRO A 117 -7.95 18.64 13.96
C PRO A 117 -7.25 19.74 14.74
N GLU A 118 -7.10 19.56 16.05
CA GLU A 118 -6.49 20.54 16.97
C GLU A 118 -4.96 20.42 17.05
N ALA A 119 -4.34 19.43 16.39
CA ALA A 119 -2.91 19.20 16.52
C ALA A 119 -2.11 20.19 15.67
N THR A 120 -1.30 21.02 16.34
CA THR A 120 -0.34 21.91 15.68
C THR A 120 1.00 21.21 15.39
N SER A 121 1.27 20.11 16.10
CA SER A 121 2.46 19.28 15.92
C SER A 121 2.12 17.83 16.27
N VAL A 122 2.86 16.89 15.69
CA VAL A 122 2.75 15.46 16.02
C VAL A 122 4.12 14.86 16.23
N GLY A 123 4.22 13.97 17.22
CA GLY A 123 5.44 13.18 17.42
C GLY A 123 5.68 12.22 16.26
N GLU A 124 6.96 11.88 16.02
CA GLU A 124 7.37 10.98 14.93
C GLU A 124 6.67 9.61 15.01
N LYS A 125 6.44 9.09 16.21
CA LYS A 125 5.71 7.83 16.43
C LYS A 125 4.26 7.93 15.94
N THR A 126 3.58 9.01 16.29
CA THR A 126 2.20 9.27 15.85
C THR A 126 2.14 9.44 14.34
N TYR A 127 3.06 10.22 13.76
CA TYR A 127 3.11 10.40 12.32
C TYR A 127 3.37 9.09 11.56
N ARG A 128 4.22 8.20 12.10
CA ARG A 128 4.39 6.85 11.54
C ARG A 128 3.10 6.04 11.56
N ASN A 129 2.33 6.10 12.65
CA ASN A 129 1.04 5.41 12.74
C ASN A 129 0.03 5.96 11.73
N ILE A 130 -0.01 7.29 11.53
CA ILE A 130 -0.83 7.93 10.49
C ILE A 130 -0.49 7.37 9.11
N LYS A 131 0.80 7.30 8.76
CA LYS A 131 1.21 6.72 7.47
C LYS A 131 0.77 5.26 7.34
N LEU A 132 0.89 4.46 8.39
CA LEU A 132 0.48 3.06 8.37
C LEU A 132 -1.03 2.90 8.17
N ARG A 133 -1.86 3.78 8.77
CA ARG A 133 -3.32 3.82 8.53
C ARG A 133 -3.62 4.22 7.08
N LEU A 134 -2.97 5.27 6.57
CA LEU A 134 -3.12 5.70 5.17
C LEU A 134 -2.82 4.57 4.17
N LEU A 135 -1.79 3.77 4.44
CA LEU A 135 -1.42 2.64 3.58
C LEU A 135 -2.47 1.51 3.54
N ASN A 136 -3.45 1.48 4.44
CA ASN A 136 -4.55 0.51 4.38
C ASN A 136 -5.56 0.88 3.28
N TRP A 137 -5.61 2.14 2.86
CA TRP A 137 -6.55 2.63 1.85
C TRP A 137 -5.91 2.66 0.46
N ASN A 138 -6.55 1.99 -0.50
CA ASN A 138 -6.12 1.92 -1.90
C ASN A 138 -5.89 3.32 -2.51
N LEU A 139 -6.83 4.23 -2.33
CA LEU A 139 -6.74 5.61 -2.80
C LEU A 139 -5.49 6.31 -2.26
N CYS A 140 -5.15 6.11 -0.98
CA CYS A 140 -3.99 6.74 -0.38
C CYS A 140 -2.66 6.10 -0.81
N ARG A 141 -2.65 4.79 -1.11
CA ARG A 141 -1.48 4.12 -1.70
C ARG A 141 -1.18 4.66 -3.10
N ALA A 142 -2.20 4.93 -3.90
CA ALA A 142 -2.08 5.53 -5.23
C ALA A 142 -1.48 6.94 -5.22
N LEU A 143 -1.49 7.64 -4.07
CA LEU A 143 -0.98 9.00 -3.93
C LEU A 143 0.46 9.08 -3.42
N ILE A 144 1.20 7.97 -3.37
CA ILE A 144 2.59 7.97 -2.92
C ILE A 144 3.52 8.47 -4.03
N MET A 145 4.23 9.58 -3.79
CA MET A 145 5.18 10.17 -4.76
C MET A 145 6.64 9.83 -4.48
N SER A 146 6.94 9.32 -3.29
CA SER A 146 8.29 8.95 -2.86
C SER A 146 8.20 7.80 -1.87
N PRO A 147 9.20 6.90 -1.80
CA PRO A 147 10.45 6.89 -2.57
C PRO A 147 10.25 6.45 -4.02
N ARG A 148 11.18 6.83 -4.93
CA ARG A 148 11.09 6.57 -6.38
C ARG A 148 10.81 5.10 -6.72
N GLN A 149 11.35 4.17 -5.94
CA GLN A 149 11.12 2.73 -6.09
C GLN A 149 9.64 2.35 -5.98
N VAL A 150 8.89 3.04 -5.11
CA VAL A 150 7.45 2.84 -4.93
C VAL A 150 6.67 3.68 -5.94
N ALA A 151 7.09 4.93 -6.15
CA ALA A 151 6.41 5.84 -7.07
C ALA A 151 6.48 5.40 -8.55
N CYS A 152 7.56 4.75 -8.98
CA CYS A 152 7.67 4.20 -10.34
C CYS A 152 6.80 2.95 -10.56
N GLN A 153 6.24 2.37 -9.50
CA GLN A 153 5.33 1.24 -9.60
C GLN A 153 3.87 1.69 -9.65
N LEU A 154 3.56 2.94 -9.31
CA LEU A 154 2.20 3.49 -9.26
C LEU A 154 1.80 4.10 -10.59
#